data_AF-A0A1Q5IUH2-F1
#
_entry.id   AF-A0A1Q5IUH2-F1
#
_cell.length_a   1.000
_cell.length_b   1.000
_cell.length_c   1.000
_cell.angle_alpha   90.00
_cell.angle_beta   90.00
_cell.angle_gamma   90.00
#
_symmetry.space_group_name_H-M   'P 1'
#
loop_
_entity.id
_entity.type
_entity.pdbx_description
1 polymer ?
#
loop_
_entity_poly.entity_id
_entity_poly.type
_entity_poly.pdbx_seq_one_letter_code
_entity_poly.pdbx_strand_id
1 'polypeptide(L)'
;MTTQATATPAQGEMEPQPRSVRVVLLALMIAMLLAMLDNMIIGTAMPTIVGELGGLEHLSWVVTAYTLATAASTPLWGKVGDMFGRKGVFLTSIVIFLIGSALSGMAQDMGQLIGFRTIQGLGAGGLMVGVMAIIGDLIPPRERGKYQGMMAGVMALAMIGGPLVGGTITDHWGWRWSFYINLPLGAVALAMVTTVLHLPKKKRATGTRIDFLGAALLTVGITAIVLVTTWGGTEYAWGSATIVGLAVGGALSLAAFLRVETRASDPIMPLHIFRSRNFTLMSLIGFITGFVMFGAVLYLPIFQQSVQGASATNSGLLLLPMLLSMMVISLVVGRFTTSTGKYKIFPIVGGALMTVGLFLLSTMDTDTSRLVSGVYMAVLGAGMGFLMQITMLVAQNSVEMKDMGVASSSTTLFRTLGSSFGVAIMGALFTSRVQDEMAARGGSGLTERTAQLDAASLAKLPEALREAYQHAVSTGTHGAFLVAAAVSVLGLALAFFVKEVALRGAGPAAAPKAAEGDDKVKVAETV
;
A
#
# COMPACT_ATOMS: atom_id res chain seq x y z
N MET A 1 49.81 22.07 43.87
CA MET A 1 49.62 22.55 42.49
C MET A 1 49.47 21.34 41.57
N THR A 2 48.24 21.02 41.20
CA THR A 2 47.91 20.06 40.13
C THR A 2 46.57 20.49 39.55
N THR A 3 46.65 21.17 38.42
CA THR A 3 45.56 21.82 37.71
C THR A 3 44.71 20.74 37.01
N GLN A 4 43.48 20.48 37.49
CA GLN A 4 42.52 19.68 36.75
C GLN A 4 41.81 20.57 35.73
N ALA A 5 42.03 20.28 34.45
CA ALA A 5 41.36 20.93 33.34
C ALA A 5 39.86 20.58 33.37
N THR A 6 39.01 21.60 33.57
CA THR A 6 37.57 21.55 33.35
C THR A 6 37.28 21.35 31.87
N ALA A 7 36.84 20.15 31.49
CA ALA A 7 36.32 19.89 30.17
C ALA A 7 34.92 20.51 30.04
N THR A 8 34.83 21.56 29.23
CA THR A 8 33.57 22.15 28.75
C THR A 8 32.77 21.08 27.99
N PRO A 9 31.50 20.80 28.32
CA PRO A 9 30.68 19.93 27.50
C PRO A 9 30.37 20.66 26.19
N ALA A 10 30.89 20.12 25.09
CA ALA A 10 30.61 20.58 23.74
C ALA A 10 29.09 20.58 23.52
N GLN A 11 28.59 21.72 23.08
CA GLN A 11 27.23 21.95 22.64
C GLN A 11 26.87 20.93 21.55
N GLY A 12 25.65 20.40 21.61
CA GLY A 12 25.14 19.47 20.61
C GLY A 12 25.03 20.12 19.24
N GLU A 13 26.13 20.10 18.49
CA GLU A 13 26.11 20.25 17.05
C GLU A 13 25.33 19.06 16.48
N MET A 14 24.33 19.34 15.64
CA MET A 14 23.68 18.31 14.84
C MET A 14 24.75 17.60 14.01
N GLU A 15 25.12 16.38 14.40
CA GLU A 15 26.01 15.54 13.59
C GLU A 15 25.45 15.49 12.16
N PRO A 16 26.25 15.85 11.14
CA PRO A 16 25.81 15.79 9.76
C PRO A 16 25.42 14.34 9.46
N GLN A 17 24.14 14.09 9.17
CA GLN A 17 23.65 12.77 8.78
C GLN A 17 24.62 12.16 7.77
N PRO A 18 25.25 11.01 8.06
CA PRO A 18 26.35 10.52 7.25
C PRO A 18 25.83 10.31 5.82
N ARG A 19 26.62 10.77 4.82
CA ARG A 19 26.29 10.70 3.38
C ARG A 19 25.77 9.31 2.95
N SER A 20 26.12 8.25 3.67
CA SER A 20 25.61 6.88 3.47
C SER A 20 24.08 6.76 3.61
N VAL A 21 23.44 7.43 4.58
CA VAL A 21 22.00 7.24 4.85
C VAL A 21 21.14 7.78 3.71
N ARG A 22 21.48 8.94 3.15
CA ARG A 22 20.73 9.52 2.01
C ARG A 22 20.84 8.66 0.77
N VAL A 23 22.02 8.10 0.50
CA VAL A 23 22.25 7.24 -0.66
C VAL A 23 21.54 5.89 -0.50
N VAL A 24 21.53 5.32 0.71
CA VAL A 24 20.72 4.13 1.03
C VAL A 24 19.24 4.41 0.78
N LEU A 25 18.72 5.53 1.30
CA LEU A 25 17.32 5.88 1.12
C LEU A 25 16.96 6.05 -0.36
N LEU A 26 17.82 6.70 -1.15
CA LEU A 26 17.61 6.81 -2.60
C LEU A 26 17.53 5.43 -3.25
N ALA A 27 18.42 4.51 -2.88
CA ALA A 27 18.38 3.12 -3.39
C ALA A 27 17.07 2.40 -3.01
N LEU A 28 16.61 2.59 -1.77
CA LEU A 28 15.32 2.05 -1.32
C LEU A 28 14.13 2.66 -2.07
N MET A 29 14.16 3.96 -2.35
CA MET A 29 13.12 4.63 -3.14
C MET A 29 13.11 4.16 -4.60
N ILE A 30 14.27 3.92 -5.22
CA ILE A 30 14.37 3.34 -6.58
C ILE A 30 13.77 1.94 -6.60
N ALA A 31 14.11 1.09 -5.61
CA ALA A 31 13.56 -0.26 -5.50
C ALA A 31 12.03 -0.26 -5.27
N MET A 32 11.52 0.70 -4.50
CA MET A 32 10.07 0.89 -4.34
C MET A 32 9.42 1.33 -5.65
N LEU A 33 9.99 2.34 -6.32
CA LEU A 33 9.50 2.85 -7.60
C LEU A 33 9.42 1.74 -8.64
N LEU A 34 10.44 0.88 -8.71
CA LEU A 34 10.51 -0.29 -9.56
C LEU A 34 9.29 -1.21 -9.36
N ALA A 35 9.00 -1.58 -8.11
CA ALA A 35 7.87 -2.44 -7.78
C ALA A 35 6.52 -1.81 -8.14
N MET A 36 6.39 -0.48 -7.97
CA MET A 36 5.14 0.23 -8.22
C MET A 36 4.89 0.50 -9.71
N LEU A 37 5.92 0.87 -10.47
CA LEU A 37 5.82 1.15 -11.90
C LEU A 37 5.40 -0.09 -12.69
N ASP A 38 5.95 -1.26 -12.34
CA ASP A 38 5.67 -2.52 -13.01
C ASP A 38 4.16 -2.83 -13.13
N ASN A 39 3.42 -2.64 -12.04
CA ASN A 39 1.97 -2.89 -12.04
C ASN A 39 1.21 -1.89 -12.92
N MET A 40 1.64 -0.62 -12.93
CA MET A 40 0.99 0.47 -13.67
C MET A 40 1.28 0.41 -15.18
N ILE A 41 2.50 0.05 -15.56
CA ILE A 41 2.92 -0.07 -16.96
C ILE A 41 2.16 -1.18 -17.67
N ILE A 42 2.03 -2.34 -17.01
CA ILE A 42 1.37 -3.52 -17.60
C ILE A 42 -0.08 -3.20 -17.96
N GLY A 43 -0.79 -2.44 -17.11
CA GLY A 43 -2.16 -2.02 -17.38
C GLY A 43 -2.33 -1.35 -18.75
N THR A 44 -1.38 -0.52 -19.18
CA THR A 44 -1.41 0.11 -20.51
C THR A 44 -1.00 -0.81 -21.65
N ALA A 45 -0.18 -1.82 -21.37
CA ALA A 45 0.30 -2.77 -22.37
C ALA A 45 -0.65 -3.96 -22.60
N MET A 46 -1.62 -4.19 -21.70
CA MET A 46 -2.52 -5.36 -21.73
C MET A 46 -3.21 -5.59 -23.09
N PRO A 47 -3.79 -4.58 -23.78
CA PRO A 47 -4.43 -4.82 -25.07
C PRO A 47 -3.47 -5.36 -26.13
N THR A 48 -2.24 -4.83 -26.17
CA THR A 48 -1.19 -5.27 -27.10
C THR A 48 -0.68 -6.67 -26.77
N ILE A 49 -0.49 -6.97 -25.47
CA ILE A 49 -0.09 -8.31 -25.00
C ILE A 49 -1.09 -9.37 -25.46
N VAL A 50 -2.39 -9.10 -25.31
CA VAL A 50 -3.45 -10.03 -25.74
C VAL A 50 -3.52 -10.14 -27.26
N GLY A 51 -3.30 -9.03 -27.98
CA GLY A 51 -3.24 -9.04 -29.44
C GLY A 51 -2.11 -9.92 -30.00
N GLU A 52 -0.96 -9.96 -29.32
CA GLU A 52 0.20 -10.76 -29.75
C GLU A 52 0.21 -12.20 -29.22
N LEU A 53 -0.12 -12.41 -27.94
CA LEU A 53 -0.04 -13.73 -27.27
C LEU A 53 -1.35 -14.51 -27.31
N GLY A 54 -2.47 -13.88 -27.68
CA GLY A 54 -3.80 -14.47 -27.57
C GLY A 54 -4.25 -14.66 -26.12
N GLY A 55 -5.25 -15.52 -25.90
CA GLY A 55 -5.70 -15.89 -24.55
C GLY A 55 -6.44 -14.77 -23.82
N LEU A 56 -7.48 -14.21 -24.45
CA LEU A 56 -8.28 -13.13 -23.87
C LEU A 56 -8.97 -13.56 -22.57
N GLU A 57 -9.31 -14.85 -22.43
CA GLU A 57 -9.80 -15.44 -21.16
C GLU A 57 -8.80 -15.36 -20.00
N HIS A 58 -7.51 -15.20 -20.27
CA HIS A 58 -6.44 -15.21 -19.28
C HIS A 58 -5.93 -13.80 -18.91
N LEU A 59 -6.55 -12.74 -19.45
CA LEU A 59 -6.16 -11.35 -19.24
C LEU A 59 -6.14 -10.98 -17.74
N SER A 60 -7.19 -11.35 -17.02
CA SER A 60 -7.32 -11.10 -15.57
C SER A 60 -6.21 -11.78 -14.76
N TRP A 61 -5.72 -12.94 -15.22
CA TRP A 61 -4.73 -13.74 -14.53
C TRP A 61 -3.33 -13.12 -14.52
N VAL A 62 -2.97 -12.31 -15.52
CA VAL A 62 -1.65 -11.63 -15.59
C VAL A 62 -1.46 -10.67 -14.40
N VAL A 63 -2.52 -9.94 -14.04
CA VAL A 63 -2.53 -9.01 -12.91
C VAL A 63 -2.81 -9.75 -11.60
N THR A 64 -3.75 -10.71 -11.63
CA THR A 64 -4.15 -11.48 -10.45
C THR A 64 -3.00 -12.32 -9.92
N ALA A 65 -2.30 -13.08 -10.76
CA ALA A 65 -1.20 -13.95 -10.33
C ALA A 65 -0.05 -13.18 -9.67
N TYR A 66 0.31 -12.01 -10.23
CA TYR A 66 1.29 -11.12 -9.62
C TYR A 66 0.81 -10.61 -8.25
N THR A 67 -0.40 -10.05 -8.21
CA THR A 67 -0.96 -9.44 -6.99
C THR A 67 -1.12 -10.49 -5.89
N LEU A 68 -1.55 -11.69 -6.25
CA LEU A 68 -1.67 -12.87 -5.39
C LEU A 68 -0.31 -13.28 -4.82
N ALA A 69 0.69 -13.45 -5.67
CA ALA A 69 2.05 -13.80 -5.26
C ALA A 69 2.68 -12.73 -4.36
N THR A 70 2.44 -11.44 -4.66
CA THR A 70 2.86 -10.31 -3.82
C THR A 70 2.18 -10.35 -2.46
N ALA A 71 0.84 -10.49 -2.42
CA ALA A 71 0.09 -10.52 -1.17
C ALA A 71 0.48 -11.71 -0.28
N ALA A 72 0.61 -12.90 -0.87
CA ALA A 72 1.01 -14.13 -0.18
C ALA A 72 2.43 -14.06 0.36
N SER A 73 3.40 -13.55 -0.42
CA SER A 73 4.82 -13.53 -0.03
C SER A 73 5.20 -12.41 0.95
N THR A 74 4.45 -11.29 0.95
CA THR A 74 4.67 -10.11 1.81
C THR A 74 4.93 -10.46 3.29
N PRO A 75 4.06 -11.22 3.99
CA PRO A 75 4.29 -11.58 5.39
C PRO A 75 5.53 -12.47 5.59
N LEU A 76 5.78 -13.41 4.66
CA LEU A 76 6.94 -14.30 4.71
C LEU A 76 8.24 -13.50 4.61
N TRP A 77 8.32 -12.54 3.70
CA TRP A 77 9.48 -11.65 3.57
C TRP A 77 9.75 -10.84 4.84
N GLY A 78 8.69 -10.34 5.49
CA GLY A 78 8.82 -9.62 6.77
C GLY A 78 9.48 -10.49 7.84
N LYS A 79 8.99 -11.73 8.00
CA LYS A 79 9.51 -12.69 8.98
C LYS A 79 10.94 -13.14 8.67
N VAL A 80 11.18 -13.56 7.43
CA VAL A 80 12.51 -13.98 6.96
C VAL A 80 13.53 -12.84 7.13
N GLY A 81 13.11 -11.59 6.87
CA GLY A 81 13.91 -10.39 7.11
C GLY A 81 14.29 -10.18 8.58
N ASP A 82 13.35 -10.43 9.50
CA ASP A 82 13.60 -10.32 10.94
C ASP A 82 14.56 -11.42 11.46
N MET A 83 14.48 -12.63 10.89
CA MET A 83 15.27 -13.81 11.27
C MET A 83 16.69 -13.85 10.67
N PHE A 84 16.81 -13.65 9.36
CA PHE A 84 18.05 -13.84 8.60
C PHE A 84 18.77 -12.52 8.29
N GLY A 85 18.16 -11.39 8.64
CA GLY A 85 18.70 -10.04 8.44
C GLY A 85 18.17 -9.36 7.18
N ARG A 86 17.83 -8.08 7.31
CA ARG A 86 17.09 -7.34 6.28
C ARG A 86 17.85 -7.12 4.98
N LYS A 87 19.16 -6.85 5.02
CA LYS A 87 19.95 -6.57 3.80
C LYS A 87 19.93 -7.73 2.83
N GLY A 88 20.27 -8.93 3.29
CA GLY A 88 20.35 -10.12 2.43
C GLY A 88 19.00 -10.44 1.82
N VAL A 89 17.96 -10.45 2.66
CA VAL A 89 16.58 -10.74 2.27
C VAL A 89 16.06 -9.73 1.25
N PHE A 90 16.33 -8.44 1.44
CA PHE A 90 15.95 -7.40 0.48
C PHE A 90 16.68 -7.55 -0.87
N LEU A 91 17.99 -7.83 -0.86
CA LEU A 91 18.74 -8.10 -2.09
C LEU A 91 18.20 -9.33 -2.83
N THR A 92 17.87 -10.41 -2.11
CA THR A 92 17.24 -11.61 -2.71
C THR A 92 15.90 -11.26 -3.35
N SER A 93 15.07 -10.42 -2.72
CA SER A 93 13.80 -9.99 -3.29
C SER A 93 13.97 -9.16 -4.58
N ILE A 94 14.99 -8.30 -4.66
CA ILE A 94 15.35 -7.57 -5.90
C ILE A 94 15.71 -8.57 -7.00
N VAL A 95 16.57 -9.55 -6.70
CA VAL A 95 17.01 -10.54 -7.69
C VAL A 95 15.84 -11.38 -8.21
N ILE A 96 14.97 -11.87 -7.33
CA ILE A 96 13.77 -12.64 -7.72
C ILE A 96 12.86 -11.78 -8.60
N PHE A 97 12.64 -10.51 -8.23
CA PHE A 97 11.86 -9.58 -9.03
C PHE A 97 12.46 -9.37 -10.42
N LEU A 98 13.78 -9.16 -10.51
CA LEU A 98 14.48 -8.97 -11.78
C LEU A 98 14.44 -10.20 -12.68
N ILE A 99 14.61 -11.40 -12.11
CA ILE A 99 14.49 -12.66 -12.84
C ILE A 99 13.05 -12.81 -13.38
N GLY A 100 12.05 -12.59 -12.54
CA GLY A 100 10.64 -12.64 -12.97
C GLY A 100 10.32 -11.62 -14.07
N SER A 101 10.91 -10.42 -13.99
CA SER A 101 10.79 -9.38 -15.03
C SER A 101 11.45 -9.81 -16.34
N ALA A 102 12.68 -10.31 -16.30
CA ALA A 102 13.39 -10.79 -17.48
C ALA A 102 12.63 -11.93 -18.17
N LEU A 103 12.15 -12.90 -17.39
CA LEU A 103 11.35 -14.01 -17.90
C LEU A 103 10.03 -13.51 -18.51
N SER A 104 9.33 -12.56 -17.87
CA SER A 104 8.09 -11.99 -18.40
C SER A 104 8.29 -11.29 -19.75
N GLY A 105 9.41 -10.59 -19.95
CA GLY A 105 9.78 -10.01 -21.24
C GLY A 105 10.12 -11.06 -22.32
N MET A 106 10.50 -12.27 -21.91
CA MET A 106 10.79 -13.41 -22.79
C MET A 106 9.57 -14.32 -23.03
N ALA A 107 8.40 -14.01 -22.47
CA ALA A 107 7.22 -14.86 -22.59
C ALA A 107 6.78 -15.04 -24.06
N GLN A 108 6.48 -16.29 -24.41
CA GLN A 108 6.03 -16.70 -25.75
C GLN A 108 4.53 -16.97 -25.82
N ASP A 109 3.89 -17.21 -24.67
CA ASP A 109 2.46 -17.44 -24.54
C ASP A 109 1.93 -16.85 -23.22
N MET A 110 0.60 -16.77 -23.11
CA MET A 110 -0.06 -16.17 -21.94
C MET A 110 0.17 -16.97 -20.65
N GLY A 111 0.28 -18.31 -20.73
CA GLY A 111 0.53 -19.17 -19.58
C GLY A 111 1.93 -18.95 -18.99
N GLN A 112 2.94 -18.85 -19.87
CA GLN A 112 4.30 -18.46 -19.49
C GLN A 112 4.32 -17.09 -18.83
N LEU A 113 3.64 -16.09 -19.41
CA LEU A 113 3.56 -14.76 -18.84
C LEU A 113 2.98 -14.79 -17.42
N ILE A 114 1.87 -15.52 -17.21
CA ILE A 114 1.25 -15.68 -15.88
C ILE A 114 2.21 -16.35 -14.88
N GLY A 115 2.90 -17.42 -15.31
CA GLY A 115 3.90 -18.11 -14.48
C GLY A 115 5.05 -17.19 -14.08
N PHE A 116 5.59 -16.42 -15.03
CA PHE A 116 6.68 -15.48 -14.78
C PHE A 116 6.25 -14.29 -13.93
N ARG A 117 5.01 -13.81 -14.10
CA ARG A 117 4.38 -12.80 -13.23
C ARG A 117 4.22 -13.28 -11.80
N THR A 118 3.95 -14.56 -11.61
CA THR A 118 3.92 -15.18 -10.27
C THR A 118 5.30 -15.08 -9.62
N ILE A 119 6.36 -15.48 -10.32
CA ILE A 119 7.76 -15.37 -9.83
C ILE A 119 8.11 -13.91 -9.52
N GLN A 120 7.76 -12.99 -10.41
CA GLN A 120 8.01 -11.56 -10.22
C GLN A 120 7.27 -11.00 -9.00
N GLY A 121 6.01 -11.39 -8.83
CA GLY A 121 5.17 -11.00 -7.69
C GLY A 121 5.71 -11.48 -6.35
N LEU A 122 6.34 -12.67 -6.31
CA LEU A 122 7.06 -13.14 -5.11
C LEU A 122 8.18 -12.15 -4.73
N GLY A 123 8.94 -11.62 -5.68
CA GLY A 123 9.96 -10.61 -5.41
C GLY A 123 9.38 -9.27 -4.95
N ALA A 124 8.30 -8.82 -5.59
CA ALA A 124 7.66 -7.53 -5.32
C ALA A 124 7.17 -7.38 -3.86
N GLY A 125 6.64 -8.46 -3.27
CA GLY A 125 6.23 -8.46 -1.86
C GLY A 125 7.40 -8.17 -0.90
N GLY A 126 8.58 -8.69 -1.22
CA GLY A 126 9.80 -8.46 -0.45
C GLY A 126 10.37 -7.06 -0.61
N LEU A 127 10.21 -6.45 -1.79
CA LEU A 127 10.62 -5.06 -2.03
C LEU A 127 9.84 -4.08 -1.14
N MET A 128 8.51 -4.18 -1.16
CA MET A 128 7.63 -3.27 -0.41
C MET A 128 7.86 -3.35 1.10
N VAL A 129 7.88 -4.56 1.65
CA VAL A 129 8.11 -4.77 3.09
C VAL A 129 9.55 -4.46 3.48
N GLY A 130 10.52 -4.84 2.64
CA GLY A 130 11.93 -4.62 2.88
C GLY A 130 12.27 -3.14 2.99
N VAL A 131 11.74 -2.29 2.12
CA VAL A 131 11.93 -0.83 2.21
C VAL A 131 11.40 -0.29 3.54
N MET A 132 10.16 -0.62 3.90
CA MET A 132 9.53 -0.17 5.14
C MET A 132 10.32 -0.60 6.39
N ALA A 133 10.82 -1.82 6.37
CA ALA A 133 11.51 -2.41 7.50
C ALA A 133 12.96 -1.94 7.62
N ILE A 134 13.68 -1.74 6.51
CA ILE A 134 15.03 -1.16 6.50
C ILE A 134 15.00 0.31 6.94
N ILE A 135 14.01 1.09 6.48
CA ILE A 135 13.78 2.44 7.00
C ILE A 135 13.50 2.39 8.50
N GLY A 136 12.73 1.40 8.95
CA GLY A 136 12.51 1.15 10.36
C GLY A 136 13.81 0.97 11.16
N ASP A 137 14.73 0.15 10.67
CA ASP A 137 15.99 -0.14 11.37
C ASP A 137 16.98 1.03 11.33
N LEU A 138 17.04 1.77 10.22
CA LEU A 138 18.01 2.86 10.02
C LEU A 138 17.57 4.18 10.62
N ILE A 139 16.26 4.43 10.65
CA ILE A 139 15.72 5.74 10.96
C ILE A 139 15.00 5.72 12.32
N PRO A 140 15.36 6.63 13.24
CA PRO A 140 14.65 6.81 14.50
C PRO A 140 13.15 7.02 14.28
N PRO A 141 12.26 6.48 15.12
CA PRO A 141 10.81 6.59 14.95
C PRO A 141 10.29 8.00 14.70
N ARG A 142 10.92 9.02 15.30
CA ARG A 142 10.58 10.43 15.08
C ARG A 142 10.79 10.84 13.62
N GLU A 143 11.91 10.48 13.00
CA GLU A 143 12.21 10.88 11.62
C GLU A 143 11.50 10.03 10.56
N ARG A 144 10.96 8.84 10.91
CA ARG A 144 10.28 7.94 9.97
C ARG A 144 9.10 8.61 9.25
N GLY A 145 8.44 9.56 9.92
CA GLY A 145 7.33 10.31 9.33
C GLY A 145 7.73 11.01 8.03
N LYS A 146 8.88 11.70 8.03
CA LYS A 146 9.42 12.38 6.85
C LYS A 146 9.66 11.41 5.69
N TYR A 147 10.24 10.24 5.96
CA TYR A 147 10.62 9.29 4.91
C TYR A 147 9.43 8.52 4.34
N GLN A 148 8.45 8.16 5.17
CA GLN A 148 7.23 7.56 4.66
C GLN A 148 6.41 8.59 3.83
N GLY A 149 6.49 9.89 4.14
CA GLY A 149 5.99 10.95 3.25
C GLY A 149 6.70 10.99 1.89
N MET A 150 8.02 10.76 1.85
CA MET A 150 8.77 10.60 0.59
C MET A 150 8.31 9.37 -0.19
N MET A 151 8.04 8.25 0.51
CA MET A 151 7.49 7.04 -0.11
C MET A 151 6.12 7.29 -0.75
N ALA A 152 5.24 8.04 -0.09
CA ALA A 152 3.96 8.46 -0.66
C ALA A 152 4.15 9.31 -1.94
N GLY A 153 5.19 10.16 -1.97
CA GLY A 153 5.56 10.90 -3.18
C GLY A 153 6.05 10.01 -4.31
N VAL A 154 6.91 9.02 -4.02
CA VAL A 154 7.34 8.02 -5.00
C VAL A 154 6.16 7.21 -5.55
N MET A 155 5.21 6.84 -4.68
CA MET A 155 3.98 6.17 -5.07
C MET A 155 3.12 7.02 -6.00
N ALA A 156 2.93 8.31 -5.70
CA ALA A 156 2.22 9.24 -6.57
C ALA A 156 2.93 9.40 -7.93
N LEU A 157 4.26 9.53 -7.94
CA LEU A 157 5.06 9.57 -9.16
C LEU A 157 4.92 8.28 -9.98
N ALA A 158 4.89 7.12 -9.33
CA ALA A 158 4.71 5.84 -10.00
C ALA A 158 3.31 5.71 -10.62
N MET A 159 2.26 6.17 -9.93
CA MET A 159 0.88 6.14 -10.43
C MET A 159 0.68 7.04 -11.65
N ILE A 160 1.31 8.22 -11.67
CA ILE A 160 1.21 9.16 -12.79
C ILE A 160 2.15 8.76 -13.93
N GLY A 161 3.40 8.44 -13.59
CA GLY A 161 4.43 8.10 -14.55
C GLY A 161 4.24 6.74 -15.18
N GLY A 162 3.61 5.79 -14.48
CA GLY A 162 3.40 4.41 -14.94
C GLY A 162 2.69 4.33 -16.29
N PRO A 163 1.47 4.87 -16.44
CA PRO A 163 0.76 4.86 -17.72
C PRO A 163 1.48 5.64 -18.83
N LEU A 164 2.14 6.76 -18.49
CA LEU A 164 2.86 7.59 -19.46
C LEU A 164 4.09 6.85 -20.01
N VAL A 165 4.91 6.30 -19.12
CA VAL A 165 6.11 5.52 -19.47
C VAL A 165 5.69 4.20 -20.13
N GLY A 166 4.65 3.53 -19.62
CA GLY A 166 4.18 2.28 -20.16
C GLY A 166 3.59 2.39 -21.57
N GLY A 167 2.76 3.40 -21.81
CA GLY A 167 2.20 3.68 -23.14
C GLY A 167 3.31 4.00 -24.15
N THR A 168 4.20 4.94 -23.81
CA THR A 168 5.32 5.32 -24.70
C THR A 168 6.26 4.15 -25.00
N ILE A 169 6.58 3.31 -24.02
CA ILE A 169 7.39 2.10 -24.24
C ILE A 169 6.66 1.11 -25.14
N THR A 170 5.38 0.87 -24.88
CA THR A 170 4.58 -0.09 -25.65
C THR A 170 4.44 0.35 -27.10
N ASP A 171 4.21 1.64 -27.35
CA ASP A 171 4.01 2.20 -28.67
C ASP A 171 5.30 2.26 -29.52
N HIS A 172 6.46 2.52 -28.90
CA HIS A 172 7.72 2.70 -29.63
C HIS A 172 8.64 1.47 -29.65
N TRP A 173 8.71 0.72 -28.55
CA TRP A 173 9.64 -0.39 -28.38
C TRP A 173 8.93 -1.75 -28.23
N GLY A 174 7.62 -1.75 -28.04
CA GLY A 174 6.80 -2.93 -27.83
C GLY A 174 6.64 -3.29 -26.34
N TRP A 175 5.59 -4.06 -26.03
CA TRP A 175 5.20 -4.37 -24.65
C TRP A 175 6.27 -5.14 -23.87
N ARG A 176 7.17 -5.88 -24.52
CA ARG A 176 8.24 -6.64 -23.82
C ARG A 176 9.21 -5.72 -23.07
N TRP A 177 9.45 -4.52 -23.60
CA TRP A 177 10.32 -3.53 -22.96
C TRP A 177 9.75 -2.96 -21.67
N SER A 178 8.43 -3.08 -21.47
CA SER A 178 7.79 -2.78 -20.19
C SER A 178 8.32 -3.65 -19.04
N PHE A 179 8.80 -4.85 -19.35
CA PHE A 179 9.47 -5.71 -18.38
C PHE A 179 10.98 -5.49 -18.38
N TYR A 180 11.59 -5.18 -19.53
CA TYR A 180 13.03 -5.00 -19.59
C TYR A 180 13.52 -3.70 -18.93
N ILE A 181 12.68 -2.66 -18.87
CA ILE A 181 13.02 -1.42 -18.16
C ILE A 181 13.30 -1.64 -16.67
N ASN A 182 12.73 -2.68 -16.08
CA ASN A 182 12.98 -3.01 -14.69
C ASN A 182 14.42 -3.49 -14.43
N LEU A 183 15.07 -4.12 -15.41
CA LEU A 183 16.44 -4.65 -15.26
C LEU A 183 17.49 -3.58 -14.96
N PRO A 184 17.63 -2.49 -15.76
CA PRO A 184 18.63 -1.46 -15.46
C PRO A 184 18.33 -0.76 -14.14
N LEU A 185 17.07 -0.43 -13.83
CA LEU A 185 16.71 0.19 -12.56
C LEU A 185 17.00 -0.73 -11.36
N GLY A 186 16.64 -2.01 -11.45
CA GLY A 186 16.91 -2.97 -10.40
C GLY A 186 18.39 -3.29 -10.25
N ALA A 187 19.19 -3.28 -11.33
CA ALA A 187 20.63 -3.42 -11.27
C ALA A 187 21.29 -2.24 -10.53
N VAL A 188 20.83 -1.00 -10.80
CA VAL A 188 21.26 0.19 -10.06
C VAL A 188 20.87 0.07 -8.58
N ALA A 189 19.63 -0.32 -8.27
CA ALA A 189 19.20 -0.53 -6.89
C ALA A 189 20.04 -1.61 -6.19
N LEU A 190 20.30 -2.73 -6.86
CA LEU A 190 21.11 -3.83 -6.34
C LEU A 190 22.54 -3.37 -6.04
N ALA A 191 23.18 -2.65 -6.97
CA ALA A 191 24.52 -2.11 -6.81
C ALA A 191 24.60 -1.08 -5.65
N MET A 192 23.63 -0.17 -5.57
CA MET A 192 23.60 0.82 -4.48
C MET A 192 23.34 0.19 -3.12
N VAL A 193 22.42 -0.76 -3.02
CA VAL A 193 22.13 -1.45 -1.75
C VAL A 193 23.30 -2.32 -1.32
N THR A 194 23.94 -3.05 -2.24
CA THR A 194 25.11 -3.88 -1.89
C THR A 194 26.27 -3.02 -1.37
N THR A 195 26.57 -1.92 -2.02
CA THR A 195 27.73 -1.05 -1.70
C THR A 195 27.50 -0.13 -0.51
N VAL A 196 26.29 0.40 -0.32
CA VAL A 196 26.06 1.48 0.67
C VAL A 196 25.33 1.00 1.92
N LEU A 197 24.45 0.00 1.82
CA LEU A 197 23.68 -0.48 2.98
C LEU A 197 24.57 -1.33 3.90
N HIS A 198 25.04 -0.74 4.99
CA HIS A 198 25.78 -1.47 6.03
C HIS A 198 24.88 -1.64 7.26
N LEU A 199 24.14 -2.74 7.30
CA LEU A 199 23.39 -3.13 8.50
C LEU A 199 24.26 -4.04 9.38
N PRO A 200 24.24 -3.86 10.72
CA PRO A 200 24.89 -4.79 11.64
C PRO A 200 24.41 -6.20 11.34
N LYS A 201 25.35 -7.13 11.09
CA LYS A 201 25.00 -8.54 10.86
C LYS A 201 24.35 -9.07 12.15
N LYS A 202 23.03 -9.31 12.13
CA LYS A 202 22.38 -10.07 13.21
C LYS A 202 23.01 -11.45 13.26
N LYS A 203 23.61 -11.82 14.39
CA LYS A 203 23.95 -13.22 14.66
C LYS A 203 22.62 -14.00 14.64
N ARG A 204 22.55 -15.04 13.81
CA ARG A 204 21.41 -15.95 13.76
C ARG A 204 21.14 -16.41 15.20
N ALA A 205 19.95 -16.11 15.73
CA ALA A 205 19.58 -16.64 17.03
C ALA A 205 19.62 -18.16 16.91
N THR A 206 20.47 -18.82 17.69
CA THR A 206 20.58 -20.28 17.69
C THR A 206 19.24 -20.87 18.07
N GLY A 207 18.60 -21.62 17.16
CA GLY A 207 17.32 -22.29 17.39
C GLY A 207 16.12 -21.81 16.56
N THR A 208 16.26 -20.78 15.71
CA THR A 208 15.13 -20.27 14.91
C THR A 208 14.70 -21.29 13.84
N ARG A 209 13.48 -21.82 13.95
CA ARG A 209 12.84 -22.70 12.96
C ARG A 209 11.82 -21.90 12.16
N ILE A 210 11.84 -22.02 10.84
CA ILE A 210 10.83 -21.41 9.97
C ILE A 210 9.52 -22.16 10.17
N ASP A 211 8.45 -21.44 10.47
CA ASP A 211 7.09 -22.01 10.51
C ASP A 211 6.53 -22.21 9.10
N PHE A 212 6.97 -23.28 8.44
CA PHE A 212 6.50 -23.60 7.08
C PHE A 212 5.01 -23.92 7.04
N LEU A 213 4.45 -24.48 8.11
CA LEU A 213 3.03 -24.82 8.18
C LEU A 213 2.18 -23.55 8.30
N GLY A 214 2.55 -22.64 9.20
CA GLY A 214 1.93 -21.32 9.30
C GLY A 214 2.05 -20.55 7.98
N ALA A 215 3.19 -20.63 7.29
CA ALA A 215 3.40 -19.95 6.00
C ALA A 215 2.45 -20.47 4.93
N ALA A 216 2.33 -21.80 4.83
CA ALA A 216 1.44 -22.45 3.88
C ALA A 216 -0.02 -22.10 4.16
N LEU A 217 -0.47 -22.22 5.42
CA LEU A 217 -1.84 -21.93 5.81
C LEU A 217 -2.22 -20.46 5.58
N LEU A 218 -1.32 -19.53 5.93
CA LEU A 218 -1.51 -18.11 5.67
C LEU A 218 -1.58 -17.82 4.17
N THR A 219 -0.68 -18.42 3.39
CA THR A 219 -0.65 -18.26 1.92
C THR A 219 -1.94 -18.77 1.29
N VAL A 220 -2.41 -19.95 1.68
CA VAL A 220 -3.69 -20.52 1.20
C VAL A 220 -4.86 -19.63 1.61
N GLY A 221 -4.90 -19.16 2.85
CA GLY A 221 -5.96 -18.28 3.35
C GLY A 221 -6.04 -16.95 2.61
N ILE A 222 -4.90 -16.27 2.43
CA ILE A 222 -4.82 -15.01 1.65
C ILE A 222 -5.21 -15.27 0.20
N THR A 223 -4.71 -16.35 -0.39
CA THR A 223 -5.02 -16.71 -1.78
C THR A 223 -6.52 -16.92 -1.98
N ALA A 224 -7.14 -17.68 -1.09
CA ALA A 224 -8.58 -17.89 -1.11
C ALA A 224 -9.37 -16.59 -0.98
N ILE A 225 -9.00 -15.69 -0.05
CA ILE A 225 -9.66 -14.39 0.08
C ILE A 225 -9.53 -13.60 -1.22
N VAL A 226 -8.32 -13.45 -1.76
CA VAL A 226 -8.09 -12.68 -2.98
C VAL A 226 -8.88 -13.26 -4.15
N LEU A 227 -8.88 -14.58 -4.34
CA LEU A 227 -9.63 -15.22 -5.43
C LEU A 227 -11.14 -15.08 -5.26
N VAL A 228 -11.70 -15.29 -4.05
CA VAL A 228 -13.13 -15.06 -3.78
C VAL A 228 -13.52 -13.63 -4.11
N THR A 229 -12.69 -12.65 -3.72
CA THR A 229 -12.95 -11.23 -4.00
C THR A 229 -12.77 -10.83 -5.46
N THR A 230 -11.94 -11.56 -6.21
CA THR A 230 -11.64 -11.23 -7.61
C THR A 230 -12.63 -11.88 -8.57
N TRP A 231 -13.04 -13.12 -8.28
CA TRP A 231 -13.89 -13.94 -9.14
C TRP A 231 -15.36 -13.96 -8.74
N GLY A 232 -15.65 -13.69 -7.47
CA GLY A 232 -17.02 -13.67 -6.97
C GLY A 232 -17.85 -12.62 -7.69
N GLY A 233 -18.88 -13.07 -8.40
CA GLY A 233 -19.79 -12.20 -9.14
C GLY A 233 -19.27 -11.68 -10.49
N THR A 234 -18.06 -12.09 -10.90
CA THR A 234 -17.45 -11.71 -12.19
C THR A 234 -17.28 -12.94 -13.08
N GLU A 235 -16.43 -13.88 -12.66
CA GLU A 235 -16.13 -15.11 -13.40
C GLU A 235 -16.98 -16.28 -12.90
N TYR A 236 -17.27 -16.32 -11.60
CA TYR A 236 -18.12 -17.33 -10.99
C TYR A 236 -19.22 -16.67 -10.18
N ALA A 237 -20.44 -17.22 -10.24
CA ALA A 237 -21.53 -16.79 -9.38
C ALA A 237 -21.14 -16.94 -7.89
N TRP A 238 -21.60 -16.02 -7.04
CA TRP A 238 -21.32 -16.04 -5.60
C TRP A 238 -21.70 -17.36 -4.91
N GLY A 239 -22.78 -18.01 -5.37
CA GLY A 239 -23.25 -19.31 -4.86
C GLY A 239 -22.60 -20.53 -5.51
N SER A 240 -21.66 -20.36 -6.44
CA SER A 240 -21.00 -21.49 -7.12
C SER A 240 -20.18 -22.33 -6.15
N ALA A 241 -20.08 -23.63 -6.42
CA ALA A 241 -19.28 -24.57 -5.63
C ALA A 241 -17.81 -24.12 -5.54
N THR A 242 -17.28 -23.48 -6.58
CA THR A 242 -15.92 -22.93 -6.62
C THR A 242 -15.73 -21.81 -5.58
N ILE A 243 -16.60 -20.80 -5.58
CA ILE A 243 -16.50 -19.65 -4.65
C ILE A 243 -16.77 -20.08 -3.22
N VAL A 244 -17.79 -20.92 -2.99
CA VAL A 244 -18.10 -21.46 -1.66
C VAL A 244 -16.95 -22.35 -1.16
N GLY A 245 -16.39 -23.19 -2.02
CA GLY A 245 -15.23 -24.03 -1.71
C GLY A 245 -14.00 -23.22 -1.34
N LEU A 246 -13.69 -22.15 -2.09
CA LEU A 246 -12.61 -21.22 -1.77
C LEU A 246 -12.88 -20.47 -0.45
N ALA A 247 -14.10 -19.99 -0.22
CA ALA A 247 -14.46 -19.27 0.99
C ALA A 247 -14.35 -20.17 2.25
N VAL A 248 -14.89 -21.39 2.18
CA VAL A 248 -14.81 -22.37 3.28
C VAL A 248 -13.37 -22.84 3.47
N GLY A 249 -12.67 -23.20 2.40
CA GLY A 249 -11.27 -23.63 2.46
C GLY A 249 -10.34 -22.55 3.00
N GLY A 250 -10.55 -21.29 2.60
CA GLY A 250 -9.84 -20.13 3.13
C GLY A 250 -10.12 -19.89 4.61
N ALA A 251 -11.39 -19.91 5.02
CA ALA A 251 -11.78 -19.76 6.42
C ALA A 251 -11.19 -20.86 7.31
N LEU A 252 -11.24 -22.12 6.87
CA LEU A 252 -10.63 -23.26 7.57
C LEU A 252 -9.11 -23.12 7.62
N SER A 253 -8.47 -22.69 6.54
CA SER A 253 -7.02 -22.47 6.50
C SER A 253 -6.58 -21.37 7.45
N LEU A 254 -7.33 -20.28 7.55
CA LEU A 254 -7.06 -19.19 8.49
C LEU A 254 -7.34 -19.59 9.95
N ALA A 255 -8.39 -20.37 10.20
CA ALA A 255 -8.66 -20.92 11.53
C ALA A 255 -7.55 -21.89 11.98
N ALA A 256 -7.09 -22.75 11.07
CA ALA A 256 -5.95 -23.64 11.29
C ALA A 256 -4.66 -22.83 11.50
N PHE A 257 -4.44 -21.76 10.72
CA PHE A 257 -3.31 -20.85 10.87
C PHE A 257 -3.27 -20.28 12.29
N LEU A 258 -4.37 -19.71 12.79
CA LEU A 258 -4.43 -19.18 14.16
C LEU A 258 -4.09 -20.24 15.22
N ARG A 259 -4.56 -21.48 15.04
CA ARG A 259 -4.24 -22.59 15.95
C ARG A 259 -2.77 -22.98 15.90
N VAL A 260 -2.17 -23.04 14.72
CA VAL A 260 -0.73 -23.33 14.55
C VAL A 260 0.11 -22.23 15.16
N GLU A 261 -0.27 -20.97 14.93
CA GLU A 261 0.44 -19.79 15.41
C GLU A 261 0.53 -19.73 16.94
N THR A 262 -0.51 -20.20 17.65
CA THR A 262 -0.48 -20.28 19.12
C THR A 262 0.49 -21.32 19.67
N ARG A 263 0.94 -22.28 18.84
CA ARG A 263 1.82 -23.39 19.23
C ARG A 263 3.22 -23.29 18.61
N ALA A 264 3.38 -22.49 17.56
CA ALA A 264 4.65 -22.31 16.87
C ALA A 264 5.69 -21.67 17.80
N SER A 265 6.92 -22.18 17.76
CA SER A 265 8.04 -21.60 18.51
C SER A 265 8.50 -20.25 17.96
N ASP A 266 8.33 -20.05 16.65
CA ASP A 266 8.66 -18.79 15.98
C ASP A 266 7.57 -18.40 14.96
N PRO A 267 6.41 -17.89 15.44
CA PRO A 267 5.25 -17.56 14.61
C PRO A 267 5.55 -16.51 13.52
N ILE A 268 4.97 -16.65 12.33
CA ILE A 268 5.09 -15.69 11.21
C ILE A 268 4.48 -14.34 11.56
N MET A 269 3.31 -14.38 12.20
CA MET A 269 2.53 -13.27 12.71
C MET A 269 2.28 -13.50 14.22
N PRO A 270 3.22 -13.11 15.09
CA PRO A 270 3.11 -13.33 16.53
C PRO A 270 1.86 -12.66 17.08
N LEU A 271 0.93 -13.43 17.64
CA LEU A 271 -0.35 -12.92 18.13
C LEU A 271 -0.20 -11.90 19.27
N HIS A 272 0.96 -11.85 19.94
CA HIS A 272 1.23 -10.87 20.99
C HIS A 272 1.26 -9.43 20.48
N ILE A 273 1.57 -9.17 19.20
CA ILE A 273 1.57 -7.81 18.65
C ILE A 273 0.17 -7.18 18.68
N PHE A 274 -0.88 -8.01 18.54
CA PHE A 274 -2.28 -7.59 18.62
C PHE A 274 -2.78 -7.32 20.04
N ARG A 275 -1.99 -7.66 21.08
CA ARG A 275 -2.27 -7.21 22.45
C ARG A 275 -2.07 -5.69 22.57
N SER A 276 -1.24 -5.10 21.71
CA SER A 276 -1.13 -3.65 21.63
C SER A 276 -2.38 -3.08 20.97
N ARG A 277 -3.20 -2.39 21.78
CA ARG A 277 -4.43 -1.72 21.32
C ARG A 277 -4.17 -0.83 20.10
N ASN A 278 -3.08 -0.06 20.10
CA ASN A 278 -2.75 0.81 18.98
C ASN A 278 -2.41 0.03 17.71
N PHE A 279 -1.69 -1.08 17.82
CA PHE A 279 -1.38 -1.92 16.66
C PHE A 279 -2.66 -2.48 16.02
N THR A 280 -3.57 -3.02 16.84
CA THR A 280 -4.85 -3.58 16.38
C THR A 280 -5.73 -2.51 15.74
N LEU A 281 -5.87 -1.34 16.36
CA LEU A 281 -6.64 -0.23 15.79
C LEU A 281 -6.04 0.28 14.48
N MET A 282 -4.71 0.41 14.38
CA MET A 282 -4.06 0.82 13.13
C MET A 282 -4.19 -0.21 12.02
N SER A 283 -4.19 -1.50 12.36
CA SER A 283 -4.43 -2.58 11.39
C SER A 283 -5.84 -2.51 10.82
N LEU A 284 -6.85 -2.28 11.67
CA LEU A 284 -8.25 -2.12 11.23
C LEU A 284 -8.46 -0.84 10.41
N ILE A 285 -7.89 0.29 10.83
CA ILE A 285 -7.94 1.53 10.05
C ILE A 285 -7.20 1.36 8.72
N GLY A 286 -6.09 0.63 8.71
CA GLY A 286 -5.35 0.26 7.50
C GLY A 286 -6.19 -0.59 6.53
N PHE A 287 -6.94 -1.57 7.04
CA PHE A 287 -7.91 -2.34 6.27
C PHE A 287 -8.97 -1.43 5.62
N ILE A 288 -9.59 -0.55 6.41
CA ILE A 288 -10.61 0.40 5.91
C ILE A 288 -10.01 1.37 4.87
N THR A 289 -8.79 1.85 5.10
CA THR A 289 -8.08 2.71 4.15
C THR A 289 -7.82 1.96 2.84
N GLY A 290 -7.44 0.68 2.91
CA GLY A 290 -7.28 -0.19 1.75
C GLY A 290 -8.58 -0.39 0.98
N PHE A 291 -9.67 -0.68 1.68
CA PHE A 291 -11.02 -0.83 1.13
C PHE A 291 -11.43 0.40 0.32
N VAL A 292 -11.21 1.59 0.87
CA VAL A 292 -11.52 2.86 0.19
C VAL A 292 -10.57 3.13 -0.98
N MET A 293 -9.27 2.86 -0.81
CA MET A 293 -8.25 3.16 -1.83
C MET A 293 -8.54 2.49 -3.16
N PHE A 294 -8.80 1.18 -3.15
CA PHE A 294 -8.99 0.45 -4.40
C PHE A 294 -10.35 0.73 -5.04
N GLY A 295 -11.40 0.99 -4.24
CA GLY A 295 -12.68 1.48 -4.77
C GLY A 295 -12.51 2.82 -5.49
N ALA A 296 -11.83 3.79 -4.89
CA ALA A 296 -11.61 5.10 -5.51
C ALA A 296 -10.75 5.02 -6.79
N VAL A 297 -9.63 4.28 -6.75
CA VAL A 297 -8.71 4.17 -7.90
C VAL A 297 -9.35 3.44 -9.08
N LEU A 298 -10.24 2.48 -8.84
CA LEU A 298 -10.92 1.73 -9.90
C LEU A 298 -12.11 2.50 -10.50
N TYR A 299 -13.00 3.04 -9.66
CA TYR A 299 -14.29 3.58 -10.13
C TYR A 299 -14.22 5.05 -10.56
N LEU A 300 -13.30 5.85 -10.01
CA LEU A 300 -13.20 7.26 -10.42
C LEU A 300 -12.79 7.43 -11.90
N PRO A 301 -11.80 6.69 -12.44
CA PRO A 301 -11.53 6.73 -13.88
C PRO A 301 -12.72 6.29 -14.72
N ILE A 302 -13.46 5.27 -14.28
CA ILE A 302 -14.65 4.77 -14.98
C ILE A 302 -15.72 5.86 -15.06
N PHE A 303 -15.98 6.57 -13.97
CA PHE A 303 -16.89 7.72 -13.97
C PHE A 303 -16.41 8.83 -14.91
N GLN A 304 -15.12 9.19 -14.85
CA GLN A 304 -14.55 10.24 -15.69
C GLN A 304 -14.63 9.91 -17.19
N GLN A 305 -14.39 8.64 -17.57
CA GLN A 305 -14.47 8.20 -18.96
C GLN A 305 -15.91 8.05 -19.44
N SER A 306 -16.76 7.38 -18.64
CA SER A 306 -18.12 7.01 -19.08
C SER A 306 -19.09 8.18 -19.00
N VAL A 307 -19.01 8.99 -17.93
CA VAL A 307 -19.94 10.09 -17.65
C VAL A 307 -19.40 11.43 -18.15
N GLN A 308 -18.13 11.74 -17.90
CA GLN A 308 -17.54 13.05 -18.29
C GLN A 308 -16.87 13.04 -19.68
N GLY A 309 -16.95 11.92 -20.41
CA GLY A 309 -16.41 11.76 -21.75
C GLY A 309 -14.90 11.96 -21.84
N ALA A 310 -14.16 11.78 -20.74
CA ALA A 310 -12.72 11.92 -20.73
C ALA A 310 -12.06 10.76 -21.49
N SER A 311 -10.98 11.02 -22.22
CA SER A 311 -10.13 9.95 -22.75
C SER A 311 -9.46 9.18 -21.62
N ALA A 312 -8.99 7.95 -21.88
CA ALA A 312 -8.26 7.15 -20.89
C ALA A 312 -7.08 7.93 -20.27
N THR A 313 -6.27 8.59 -21.09
CA THR A 313 -5.15 9.44 -20.65
C THR A 313 -5.63 10.60 -19.76
N ASN A 314 -6.69 11.30 -20.18
CA ASN A 314 -7.18 12.45 -19.43
C ASN A 314 -7.85 12.03 -18.11
N SER A 315 -8.51 10.86 -18.07
CA SER A 315 -9.10 10.32 -16.84
C SER A 315 -8.05 10.00 -15.77
N GLY A 316 -6.86 9.55 -16.17
CA GLY A 316 -5.72 9.37 -15.27
C GLY A 316 -5.18 10.72 -14.76
N LEU A 317 -5.09 11.73 -15.61
CA LEU A 317 -4.71 13.10 -15.20
C LEU A 317 -5.74 13.73 -14.27
N LEU A 318 -7.01 13.39 -14.41
CA LEU A 318 -8.07 13.87 -13.53
C LEU A 318 -8.00 13.26 -12.12
N LEU A 319 -7.20 12.21 -11.90
CA LEU A 319 -6.88 11.72 -10.55
C LEU A 319 -5.77 12.52 -9.84
N LEU A 320 -5.07 13.41 -10.55
CA LEU A 320 -3.98 14.22 -9.98
C LEU A 320 -4.39 14.97 -8.71
N PRO A 321 -5.58 15.60 -8.59
CA PRO A 321 -5.98 16.26 -7.36
C PRO A 321 -5.98 15.31 -6.15
N MET A 322 -6.42 14.06 -6.32
CA MET A 322 -6.37 13.04 -5.26
C MET A 322 -4.94 12.65 -4.91
N LEU A 323 -4.11 12.35 -5.92
CA LEU A 323 -2.73 11.91 -5.71
C LEU A 323 -1.84 13.01 -5.12
N LEU A 324 -2.02 14.25 -5.58
CA LEU A 324 -1.26 15.41 -5.11
C LEU A 324 -1.66 15.79 -3.69
N SER A 325 -2.96 15.85 -3.37
CA SER A 325 -3.42 16.11 -2.00
C SER A 325 -2.95 15.02 -1.04
N MET A 326 -3.05 13.74 -1.43
CA MET A 326 -2.52 12.62 -0.67
C MET A 326 -1.01 12.77 -0.40
N MET A 327 -0.23 13.08 -1.43
CA MET A 327 1.22 13.29 -1.31
C MET A 327 1.55 14.48 -0.40
N VAL A 328 0.95 15.65 -0.64
CA VAL A 328 1.21 16.88 0.13
C VAL A 328 0.86 16.67 1.59
N ILE A 329 -0.32 16.11 1.89
CA ILE A 329 -0.73 15.85 3.25
C ILE A 329 0.17 14.80 3.91
N SER A 330 0.52 13.71 3.23
CA SER A 330 1.45 12.70 3.77
C SER A 330 2.80 13.31 4.16
N LEU A 331 3.33 14.24 3.34
CA LEU A 331 4.56 14.97 3.63
C LEU A 331 4.43 15.91 4.83
N VAL A 332 3.33 16.66 4.91
CA VAL A 332 3.04 17.59 6.02
C VAL A 332 2.88 16.83 7.33
N VAL A 333 2.07 15.77 7.34
CA VAL A 333 1.85 14.90 8.50
C VAL A 333 3.14 14.23 8.93
N GLY A 334 3.92 13.73 7.98
CA GLY A 334 5.22 13.14 8.22
C GLY A 334 6.18 14.10 8.94
N ARG A 335 6.30 15.33 8.43
CA ARG A 335 7.14 16.39 9.04
C ARG A 335 6.62 16.84 10.40
N PHE A 336 5.31 17.05 10.53
CA PHE A 336 4.71 17.50 11.79
C PHE A 336 4.82 16.45 12.89
N THR A 337 4.58 15.18 12.56
CA THR A 337 4.76 14.06 13.50
C THR A 337 6.22 13.97 13.94
N THR A 338 7.16 14.21 13.01
CA THR A 338 8.60 14.23 13.30
C THR A 338 8.97 15.35 14.27
N SER A 339 8.49 16.58 14.03
CA SER A 339 8.84 17.74 14.84
C SER A 339 8.16 17.75 16.22
N THR A 340 6.86 17.48 16.26
CA THR A 340 6.06 17.60 17.49
C THR A 340 6.02 16.32 18.33
N GLY A 341 6.25 15.16 17.71
CA GLY A 341 6.07 13.85 18.34
C GLY A 341 4.60 13.48 18.61
N LYS A 342 3.65 14.35 18.26
CA LYS A 342 2.21 14.15 18.45
C LYS A 342 1.58 13.59 17.19
N TYR A 343 0.71 12.59 17.35
CA TYR A 343 0.06 11.95 16.20
C TYR A 343 -1.42 11.62 16.37
N LYS A 344 -1.98 11.73 17.58
CA LYS A 344 -3.35 11.26 17.84
C LYS A 344 -4.42 11.95 16.98
N ILE A 345 -4.19 13.22 16.63
CA ILE A 345 -5.13 14.00 15.82
C ILE A 345 -5.21 13.52 14.36
N PHE A 346 -4.14 12.91 13.84
CA PHE A 346 -4.05 12.57 12.42
C PHE A 346 -4.96 11.42 11.97
N PRO A 347 -5.08 10.30 12.70
CA PRO A 347 -6.07 9.28 12.41
C PRO A 347 -7.51 9.83 12.39
N ILE A 348 -7.82 10.77 13.28
CA ILE A 348 -9.17 11.36 13.41
C ILE A 348 -9.46 12.29 12.23
N VAL A 349 -8.55 13.24 11.95
CA VAL A 349 -8.69 14.17 10.81
C VAL A 349 -8.69 13.40 9.49
N GLY A 350 -7.81 12.41 9.34
CA GLY A 350 -7.75 11.54 8.17
C GLY A 350 -9.04 10.75 7.95
N GLY A 351 -9.58 10.12 9.01
CA GLY A 351 -10.86 9.41 8.95
C GLY A 351 -12.04 10.33 8.61
N ALA A 352 -12.05 11.55 9.17
CA ALA A 352 -13.09 12.54 8.89
C ALA A 352 -13.04 13.01 7.44
N LEU A 353 -11.86 13.42 6.95
CA LEU A 353 -11.67 13.85 5.56
C LEU A 353 -11.95 12.72 4.56
N MET A 354 -11.56 11.49 4.86
CA MET A 354 -11.87 10.34 4.01
C MET A 354 -13.38 10.11 3.93
N THR A 355 -14.09 10.21 5.06
CA THR A 355 -15.56 10.07 5.12
C THR A 355 -16.26 11.18 4.37
N VAL A 356 -15.85 12.44 4.59
CA VAL A 356 -16.41 13.59 3.88
C VAL A 356 -16.12 13.50 2.38
N GLY A 357 -14.89 13.15 1.99
CA GLY A 357 -14.51 12.98 0.59
C GLY A 357 -15.35 11.92 -0.12
N LEU A 358 -15.57 10.77 0.53
CA LEU A 358 -16.45 9.73 -0.01
C LEU A 358 -17.91 10.14 -0.10
N PHE A 359 -18.41 10.84 0.92
CA PHE A 359 -19.77 11.38 0.89
C PHE A 359 -19.95 12.39 -0.26
N LEU A 360 -19.00 13.31 -0.44
CA LEU A 360 -19.01 14.27 -1.56
C LEU A 360 -18.93 13.57 -2.92
N LEU A 361 -18.08 12.54 -3.06
CA LEU A 361 -18.01 11.73 -4.27
C LEU A 361 -19.32 10.98 -4.54
N SER A 362 -20.04 10.56 -3.48
CA SER A 362 -21.37 9.96 -3.66
C SER A 362 -22.35 10.97 -4.25
N THR A 363 -22.26 12.28 -3.96
CA THR A 363 -23.18 13.28 -4.52
C THR A 363 -22.89 13.66 -5.98
N MET A 364 -21.92 13.02 -6.64
CA MET A 364 -21.62 13.29 -8.04
C MET A 364 -22.69 12.71 -8.97
N ASP A 365 -23.15 13.54 -9.89
CA ASP A 365 -24.07 13.17 -10.98
C ASP A 365 -23.51 13.60 -12.36
N THR A 366 -24.26 13.33 -13.43
CA THR A 366 -23.88 13.61 -14.83
C THR A 366 -23.55 15.08 -15.10
N ASP A 367 -24.17 16.00 -14.36
CA ASP A 367 -23.95 17.45 -14.49
C ASP A 367 -22.74 17.97 -13.70
N THR A 368 -22.03 17.08 -12.97
CA THR A 368 -20.91 17.49 -12.11
C THR A 368 -19.74 17.96 -12.95
N SER A 369 -19.34 19.22 -12.75
CA SER A 369 -18.16 19.76 -13.43
C SER A 369 -16.85 19.06 -13.03
N ARG A 370 -15.88 19.08 -13.95
CA ARG A 370 -14.51 18.57 -13.71
C ARG A 370 -13.84 19.21 -12.50
N LEU A 371 -14.11 20.48 -12.23
CA LEU A 371 -13.54 21.20 -11.09
C LEU A 371 -14.10 20.68 -9.76
N VAL A 372 -15.43 20.50 -9.68
CA VAL A 372 -16.08 19.97 -8.48
C VAL A 372 -15.60 18.55 -8.17
N SER A 373 -15.55 17.68 -9.19
CA SER A 373 -15.01 16.33 -9.02
C SER A 373 -13.54 16.34 -8.57
N GLY A 374 -12.71 17.23 -9.14
CA GLY A 374 -11.33 17.42 -8.71
C GLY A 374 -11.20 17.87 -7.25
N VAL A 375 -12.08 18.74 -6.76
CA VAL A 375 -12.11 19.16 -5.34
C VAL A 375 -12.49 18.00 -4.43
N TYR A 376 -13.51 17.21 -4.79
CA TYR A 376 -13.94 16.05 -4.00
C TYR A 376 -12.85 14.98 -3.92
N MET A 377 -12.18 14.72 -5.05
CA MET A 377 -11.00 13.87 -5.14
C MET A 377 -9.86 14.37 -4.26
N ALA A 378 -9.62 15.69 -4.21
CA ALA A 378 -8.60 16.27 -3.34
C ALA A 378 -8.92 16.11 -1.85
N VAL A 379 -10.20 16.22 -1.45
CA VAL A 379 -10.62 15.96 -0.05
C VAL A 379 -10.40 14.50 0.33
N LEU A 380 -10.79 13.57 -0.55
CA LEU A 380 -10.53 12.15 -0.34
C LEU A 380 -9.02 11.85 -0.23
N GLY A 381 -8.24 12.37 -1.18
CA GLY A 381 -6.79 12.20 -1.21
C GLY A 381 -6.13 12.74 0.05
N ALA A 382 -6.56 13.91 0.54
CA ALA A 382 -6.10 14.45 1.82
C ALA A 382 -6.36 13.47 2.99
N GLY A 383 -7.56 12.90 3.08
CA GLY A 383 -7.89 11.87 4.09
C GLY A 383 -6.98 10.64 4.01
N MET A 384 -6.78 10.11 2.80
CA MET A 384 -5.85 9.00 2.56
C MET A 384 -4.41 9.33 2.97
N GLY A 385 -3.95 10.56 2.69
CA GLY A 385 -2.61 11.02 3.03
C GLY A 385 -2.32 11.02 4.54
N PHE A 386 -3.30 11.42 5.36
CA PHE A 386 -3.19 11.29 6.83
C PHE A 386 -3.07 9.82 7.25
N LEU A 387 -3.94 8.95 6.73
CA LEU A 387 -4.09 7.57 7.21
C LEU A 387 -2.98 6.63 6.74
N MET A 388 -2.57 6.72 5.47
CA MET A 388 -1.48 5.92 4.88
C MET A 388 -0.19 6.02 5.70
N GLN A 389 0.13 7.26 6.04
CA GLN A 389 1.32 7.62 6.75
C GLN A 389 1.27 7.19 8.22
N ILE A 390 0.18 7.52 8.91
CA ILE A 390 0.14 7.36 10.37
C ILE A 390 -0.10 5.92 10.83
N THR A 391 -0.87 5.15 10.06
CA THR A 391 -1.17 3.74 10.41
C THR A 391 0.10 2.90 10.49
N MET A 392 0.99 3.02 9.49
CA MET A 392 2.27 2.32 9.48
C MET A 392 3.20 2.81 10.59
N LEU A 393 3.33 4.13 10.77
CA LEU A 393 4.21 4.71 11.79
C LEU A 393 3.81 4.25 13.20
N VAL A 394 2.52 4.31 13.53
CA VAL A 394 2.01 3.93 14.85
C VAL A 394 2.09 2.42 15.05
N ALA A 395 1.78 1.61 14.04
CA ALA A 395 1.95 0.16 14.10
C ALA A 395 3.41 -0.23 14.40
N GLN A 396 4.36 0.41 13.71
CA GLN A 396 5.78 0.22 13.97
C GLN A 396 6.21 0.70 15.36
N ASN A 397 5.73 1.84 15.84
CA ASN A 397 6.09 2.32 17.19
C ASN A 397 5.47 1.46 18.31
N SER A 398 4.43 0.67 18.00
CA SER A 398 3.64 -0.10 18.96
C SER A 398 4.19 -1.49 19.29
N VAL A 399 5.24 -1.96 18.61
CA VAL A 399 5.83 -3.29 18.81
C VAL A 399 7.33 -3.21 19.06
N GLU A 400 7.95 -4.29 19.53
CA GLU A 400 9.40 -4.36 19.76
C GLU A 400 10.21 -4.32 18.45
N MET A 401 11.48 -3.88 18.51
CA MET A 401 12.35 -3.82 17.32
C MET A 401 12.53 -5.18 16.63
N LYS A 402 12.42 -6.29 17.39
CA LYS A 402 12.50 -7.64 16.86
C LYS A 402 11.31 -8.01 15.95
N ASP A 403 10.17 -7.34 16.14
CA ASP A 403 8.90 -7.60 15.44
C ASP A 403 8.61 -6.55 14.34
N MET A 404 9.61 -5.72 13.97
CA MET A 404 9.42 -4.63 13.00
C MET A 404 9.03 -5.08 11.58
N GLY A 405 9.67 -6.13 11.09
CA GLY A 405 9.35 -6.67 9.77
C GLY A 405 7.92 -7.19 9.78
N VAL A 406 7.57 -7.97 10.80
CA VAL A 406 6.22 -8.53 10.95
C VAL A 406 5.14 -7.45 11.13
N ALA A 407 5.37 -6.41 11.94
CA ALA A 407 4.39 -5.33 12.09
C ALA A 407 4.14 -4.58 10.77
N SER A 408 5.20 -4.33 10.00
CA SER A 408 5.11 -3.63 8.71
C SER A 408 4.42 -4.49 7.65
N SER A 409 4.78 -5.78 7.58
CA SER A 409 4.17 -6.72 6.64
C SER A 409 2.70 -7.00 6.99
N SER A 410 2.38 -7.14 8.28
CA SER A 410 1.00 -7.33 8.75
C SER A 410 0.13 -6.10 8.44
N THR A 411 0.61 -4.89 8.73
CA THR A 411 -0.14 -3.65 8.41
C THR A 411 -0.38 -3.54 6.91
N THR A 412 0.62 -3.90 6.09
CA THR A 412 0.48 -3.94 4.63
C THR A 412 -0.53 -5.00 4.20
N LEU A 413 -0.47 -6.19 4.79
CA LEU A 413 -1.41 -7.28 4.50
C LEU A 413 -2.85 -6.89 4.81
N PHE A 414 -3.14 -6.34 5.99
CA PHE A 414 -4.49 -5.88 6.33
C PHE A 414 -5.01 -4.84 5.34
N ARG A 415 -4.15 -3.90 4.92
CA ARG A 415 -4.51 -2.92 3.89
C ARG A 415 -4.79 -3.57 2.53
N THR A 416 -3.96 -4.53 2.10
CA THR A 416 -4.16 -5.28 0.85
C THR A 416 -5.45 -6.10 0.89
N LEU A 417 -5.73 -6.79 2.00
CA LEU A 417 -6.99 -7.51 2.20
C LEU A 417 -8.17 -6.55 2.11
N GLY A 418 -8.10 -5.41 2.80
CA GLY A 418 -9.12 -4.37 2.73
C GLY A 418 -9.40 -3.93 1.31
N SER A 419 -8.35 -3.69 0.53
CA SER A 419 -8.43 -3.39 -0.91
C SER A 419 -9.18 -4.46 -1.69
N SER A 420 -8.83 -5.74 -1.50
CA SER A 420 -9.52 -6.86 -2.16
C SER A 420 -11.02 -6.91 -1.82
N PHE A 421 -11.37 -6.77 -0.54
CA PHE A 421 -12.78 -6.67 -0.12
C PHE A 421 -13.49 -5.44 -0.73
N GLY A 422 -12.78 -4.31 -0.83
CA GLY A 422 -13.28 -3.09 -1.46
C GLY A 422 -13.65 -3.31 -2.92
N VAL A 423 -12.75 -3.92 -3.70
CA VAL A 423 -13.02 -4.25 -5.10
C VAL A 423 -14.22 -5.18 -5.23
N ALA A 424 -14.29 -6.25 -4.42
CA ALA A 424 -15.35 -7.24 -4.50
C ALA A 424 -16.73 -6.68 -4.16
N ILE A 425 -16.83 -5.97 -3.03
CA ILE A 425 -18.11 -5.44 -2.54
C ILE A 425 -18.58 -4.33 -3.47
N MET A 426 -17.70 -3.41 -3.86
CA MET A 426 -18.09 -2.35 -4.80
C MET A 426 -18.40 -2.90 -6.18
N GLY A 427 -17.67 -3.91 -6.65
CA GLY A 427 -17.95 -4.61 -7.90
C GLY A 427 -19.29 -5.31 -7.90
N ALA A 428 -19.60 -6.06 -6.85
CA ALA A 428 -20.91 -6.71 -6.70
C ALA A 428 -22.05 -5.70 -6.66
N LEU A 429 -21.89 -4.61 -5.89
CA LEU A 429 -22.89 -3.53 -5.82
C LEU A 429 -23.06 -2.84 -7.18
N PHE A 430 -21.96 -2.51 -7.85
CA PHE A 430 -21.96 -1.88 -9.16
C PHE A 430 -22.63 -2.79 -10.20
N THR A 431 -22.22 -4.05 -10.30
CA THR A 431 -22.80 -5.03 -11.24
C THR A 431 -24.28 -5.25 -10.97
N SER A 432 -24.69 -5.45 -9.71
CA SER A 432 -26.11 -5.62 -9.36
C SER A 432 -26.94 -4.40 -9.79
N ARG A 433 -26.44 -3.18 -9.52
CA ARG A 433 -27.13 -1.94 -9.91
C ARG A 433 -27.19 -1.76 -11.42
N VAL A 434 -26.12 -2.11 -12.14
CA VAL A 434 -26.11 -2.08 -13.61
C VAL A 434 -27.11 -3.08 -14.18
N GLN A 435 -27.18 -4.29 -13.63
CA GLN A 435 -28.14 -5.29 -14.05
C GLN A 435 -29.59 -4.85 -13.81
N ASP A 436 -29.89 -4.29 -12.64
CA ASP A 436 -31.23 -3.79 -12.30
C ASP A 436 -31.66 -2.66 -13.25
N GLU A 437 -30.79 -1.68 -13.48
CA GLU A 437 -31.10 -0.51 -14.33
C GLU A 437 -31.19 -0.89 -15.81
N MET A 438 -30.31 -1.78 -16.29
CA MET A 438 -30.34 -2.29 -17.66
C MET A 438 -31.57 -3.17 -17.90
N ALA A 439 -31.98 -3.99 -16.92
CA ALA A 439 -33.22 -4.77 -17.00
C ALA A 439 -34.45 -3.87 -17.04
N ALA A 440 -34.49 -2.81 -16.22
CA ALA A 440 -35.58 -1.83 -16.20
C ALA A 440 -35.73 -1.06 -17.52
N ARG A 441 -34.63 -0.87 -18.27
CA ARG A 441 -34.61 -0.13 -19.55
C ARG A 441 -34.53 -1.02 -20.80
N GLY A 442 -34.77 -2.33 -20.67
CA GLY A 442 -34.89 -3.26 -21.81
C GLY A 442 -33.56 -3.77 -22.40
N GLY A 443 -32.42 -3.54 -21.73
CA GLY A 443 -31.08 -3.96 -22.13
C GLY A 443 -30.62 -5.31 -21.54
N SER A 444 -31.54 -6.24 -21.28
CA SER A 444 -31.30 -7.49 -20.54
C SER A 444 -30.26 -8.43 -21.17
N GLY A 445 -29.94 -8.27 -22.46
CA GLY A 445 -28.97 -9.11 -23.19
C GLY A 445 -27.50 -8.73 -23.03
N LEU A 446 -27.17 -7.64 -22.32
CA LEU A 446 -25.79 -7.13 -22.21
C LEU A 446 -25.16 -7.31 -20.81
N THR A 447 -25.85 -7.98 -19.89
CA THR A 447 -25.68 -7.89 -18.42
C THR A 447 -24.52 -8.67 -17.79
N GLU A 448 -23.89 -9.63 -18.48
CA GLU A 448 -22.82 -10.46 -17.88
C GLU A 448 -21.39 -9.94 -18.13
N ARG A 449 -21.18 -9.14 -19.19
CA ARG A 449 -19.82 -8.70 -19.62
C ARG A 449 -19.64 -7.17 -19.67
N THR A 450 -20.67 -6.41 -19.29
CA THR A 450 -20.75 -4.94 -19.40
C THR A 450 -19.99 -4.20 -18.32
N ALA A 451 -19.82 -4.76 -17.11
CA ALA A 451 -19.23 -4.05 -15.97
C ALA A 451 -17.76 -3.59 -16.16
N GLN A 452 -17.11 -4.05 -17.24
CA GLN A 452 -15.74 -3.69 -17.64
C GLN A 452 -15.66 -3.22 -19.10
N LEU A 453 -16.72 -2.63 -19.66
CA LEU A 453 -16.61 -2.03 -20.99
C LEU A 453 -15.68 -0.83 -20.94
N ASP A 454 -14.64 -0.85 -21.79
CA ASP A 454 -13.79 0.31 -22.03
C ASP A 454 -14.55 1.40 -22.81
N ALA A 455 -14.07 2.64 -22.73
CA ALA A 455 -14.71 3.79 -23.38
C ALA A 455 -14.92 3.58 -24.89
N ALA A 456 -14.01 2.83 -25.53
CA ALA A 456 -14.07 2.50 -26.95
C ALA A 456 -15.19 1.51 -27.29
N SER A 457 -15.46 0.51 -26.45
CA SER A 457 -16.58 -0.40 -26.62
C SER A 457 -17.91 0.26 -26.25
N LEU A 458 -17.89 1.21 -25.30
CA LEU A 458 -19.05 2.00 -24.94
C LEU A 458 -19.53 2.93 -26.07
N ALA A 459 -18.59 3.52 -26.80
CA ALA A 459 -18.87 4.37 -27.96
C ALA A 459 -19.47 3.62 -29.15
N LYS A 460 -19.43 2.28 -29.15
CA LYS A 460 -20.02 1.42 -30.19
C LYS A 460 -21.44 0.97 -29.87
N LEU A 461 -21.92 1.19 -28.64
CA LEU A 461 -23.28 0.84 -28.24
C LEU A 461 -24.29 1.83 -28.85
N PRO A 462 -25.52 1.36 -29.16
CA PRO A 462 -26.64 2.22 -29.50
C PRO A 462 -26.88 3.29 -28.43
N GLU A 463 -27.33 4.47 -28.83
CA GLU A 463 -27.45 5.66 -27.96
C GLU A 463 -28.27 5.40 -26.69
N ALA A 464 -29.44 4.77 -26.82
CA ALA A 464 -30.29 4.39 -25.68
C ALA A 464 -29.59 3.43 -24.69
N LEU A 465 -28.70 2.58 -25.20
CA LEU A 465 -27.96 1.58 -24.44
C LEU A 465 -26.72 2.18 -23.77
N ARG A 466 -26.12 3.19 -24.41
CA ARG A 466 -25.06 4.03 -23.85
C ARG A 466 -25.59 4.90 -22.71
N GLU A 467 -26.73 5.55 -22.90
CA GLU A 467 -27.38 6.34 -21.84
C GLU A 467 -27.79 5.48 -20.65
N ALA A 468 -28.36 4.29 -20.90
CA ALA A 468 -28.69 3.34 -19.83
C ALA A 468 -27.44 2.89 -19.06
N TYR A 469 -26.34 2.60 -19.75
CA TYR A 469 -25.07 2.28 -19.11
C TYR A 469 -24.47 3.46 -18.34
N GLN A 470 -24.50 4.67 -18.88
CA GLN A 470 -24.00 5.88 -18.21
C GLN A 470 -24.79 6.18 -16.92
N HIS A 471 -26.12 6.04 -16.97
CA HIS A 471 -26.98 6.19 -15.80
C HIS A 471 -26.75 5.09 -14.76
N ALA A 472 -26.59 3.85 -15.21
CA ALA A 472 -26.23 2.71 -14.38
C ALA A 472 -24.87 2.88 -13.70
N VAL A 473 -23.86 3.39 -14.43
CA VAL A 473 -22.54 3.71 -13.89
C VAL A 473 -22.65 4.83 -12.85
N SER A 474 -23.37 5.91 -13.14
CA SER A 474 -23.55 7.03 -12.19
C SER A 474 -24.21 6.54 -10.89
N THR A 475 -25.32 5.82 -11.00
CA THR A 475 -26.08 5.28 -9.85
C THR A 475 -25.30 4.21 -9.09
N GLY A 476 -24.58 3.33 -9.79
CA GLY A 476 -23.71 2.33 -9.19
C GLY A 476 -22.53 2.95 -8.45
N THR A 477 -21.94 4.00 -9.03
CA THR A 477 -20.84 4.78 -8.42
C THR A 477 -21.31 5.53 -7.18
N HIS A 478 -22.51 6.14 -7.22
CA HIS A 478 -23.16 6.75 -6.06
C HIS A 478 -23.29 5.74 -4.90
N GLY A 479 -23.91 4.58 -5.17
CA GLY A 479 -24.12 3.53 -4.17
C GLY A 479 -22.80 2.99 -3.60
N ALA A 480 -21.81 2.79 -4.46
CA ALA A 480 -20.48 2.35 -4.05
C ALA A 480 -19.81 3.37 -3.10
N PHE A 481 -19.77 4.64 -3.46
CA PHE A 481 -19.15 5.65 -2.61
C PHE A 481 -19.90 5.88 -1.30
N LEU A 482 -21.23 5.73 -1.29
CA LEU A 482 -22.04 5.82 -0.07
C LEU A 482 -21.73 4.65 0.89
N VAL A 483 -21.61 3.42 0.38
CA VAL A 483 -21.18 2.27 1.18
C VAL A 483 -19.76 2.47 1.70
N ALA A 484 -18.84 2.97 0.87
CA ALA A 484 -17.49 3.30 1.33
C ALA A 484 -17.50 4.38 2.42
N ALA A 485 -18.36 5.40 2.30
CA ALA A 485 -18.52 6.43 3.33
C ALA A 485 -19.03 5.83 4.64
N ALA A 486 -20.00 4.91 4.58
CA ALA A 486 -20.49 4.20 5.77
C ALA A 486 -19.38 3.36 6.43
N VAL A 487 -18.58 2.65 5.64
CA VAL A 487 -17.42 1.88 6.14
C VAL A 487 -16.34 2.81 6.70
N SER A 488 -16.10 3.98 6.10
CA SER A 488 -15.10 4.94 6.59
C SER A 488 -15.51 5.60 7.91
N VAL A 489 -16.80 5.75 8.20
CA VAL A 489 -17.30 6.16 9.53
C VAL A 489 -16.81 5.21 10.62
N LEU A 490 -16.76 3.90 10.36
CA LEU A 490 -16.18 2.94 11.30
C LEU A 490 -14.69 3.20 11.52
N GLY A 491 -13.94 3.53 10.46
CA GLY A 491 -12.52 3.89 10.55
C GLY A 491 -12.30 5.16 11.38
N LEU A 492 -13.16 6.16 11.21
CA LEU A 492 -13.19 7.37 12.03
C LEU A 492 -13.52 7.04 13.50
N ALA A 493 -14.53 6.21 13.76
CA ALA A 493 -14.88 5.79 15.11
C ALA A 493 -13.69 5.08 15.81
N LEU A 494 -13.02 4.16 15.10
CA LEU A 494 -11.83 3.47 15.58
C LEU A 494 -10.67 4.44 15.88
N ALA A 495 -10.53 5.52 15.09
CA ALA A 495 -9.49 6.53 15.28
C ALA A 495 -9.60 7.25 16.65
N PHE A 496 -10.80 7.45 17.18
CA PHE A 496 -10.99 8.05 18.51
C PHE A 496 -10.46 7.17 19.65
N PHE A 497 -10.44 5.85 19.45
CA PHE A 497 -9.97 4.90 20.46
C PHE A 497 -8.45 4.72 20.50
N VAL A 498 -7.72 5.38 19.59
CA VAL A 498 -6.25 5.36 19.53
C VAL A 498 -5.69 6.14 20.70
N LYS A 499 -4.78 5.51 21.46
CA LYS A 499 -4.11 6.16 22.59
C LYS A 499 -2.79 6.77 22.14
N GLU A 500 -2.53 8.00 22.55
CA GLU A 500 -1.24 8.64 22.26
C GLU A 500 -0.16 8.01 23.15
N VAL A 501 0.86 7.44 22.51
CA VAL A 501 2.05 6.89 23.16
C VAL A 501 3.25 7.60 22.58
N ALA A 502 4.12 8.16 23.42
CA ALA A 502 5.32 8.87 22.97
C ALA A 502 6.14 8.02 21.97
N LEU A 503 6.63 8.65 20.91
CA LEU A 503 7.50 7.99 19.94
C LEU A 503 8.80 7.57 20.64
N ARG A 504 9.23 6.32 20.45
CA ARG A 504 10.48 5.80 21.04
C ARG A 504 11.67 6.68 20.61
N GLY A 505 12.50 7.09 21.58
CA GLY A 505 13.59 8.06 21.39
C GLY A 505 13.27 9.48 21.89
N ALA A 506 12.09 9.71 22.46
CA ALA A 506 11.80 10.92 23.23
C ALA A 506 12.30 10.76 24.68
N GLY A 507 13.61 10.89 24.90
CA GLY A 507 14.09 11.32 26.22
C GLY A 507 13.59 12.75 26.49
N PRO A 508 13.34 13.15 27.75
CA PRO A 508 12.99 14.54 28.07
C PRO A 508 14.08 15.46 27.52
N ALA A 509 13.69 16.56 26.87
CA ALA A 509 14.62 17.69 26.70
C ALA A 509 15.15 18.00 28.11
N ALA A 510 16.48 17.93 28.28
CA ALA A 510 17.12 18.21 29.56
C ALA A 510 16.55 19.53 30.09
N ALA A 511 15.89 19.47 31.25
CA ALA A 511 15.42 20.67 31.92
C ALA A 511 16.63 21.61 32.08
N PRO A 512 16.50 22.92 31.80
CA PRO A 512 17.58 23.85 32.08
C PRO A 512 17.90 23.71 33.57
N LYS A 513 19.11 23.24 33.90
CA LYS A 513 19.61 23.32 35.28
C LYS A 513 19.44 24.77 35.70
N ALA A 514 18.57 25.03 36.67
CA ALA A 514 18.53 26.30 37.35
C ALA A 514 19.95 26.60 37.80
N ALA A 515 20.46 27.77 37.41
CA ALA A 515 21.71 28.27 37.93
C ALA A 515 21.54 28.39 39.45
N GLU A 516 22.17 27.48 40.20
CA GLU A 516 22.40 27.72 41.62
C GLU A 516 23.30 28.94 41.73
N GLY A 517 22.70 29.99 42.29
CA GLY A 517 23.33 31.27 42.51
C GLY A 517 24.53 31.13 43.42
N ASP A 518 25.57 31.84 43.01
CA ASP A 518 26.70 32.29 43.79
C ASP A 518 26.21 32.86 45.13
N ASP A 519 26.42 32.14 46.25
CA ASP A 519 26.35 32.74 47.58
C ASP A 519 27.66 32.56 48.33
N LYS A 520 28.09 33.67 48.88
CA LYS A 520 29.47 34.01 49.17
C LYS A 520 29.93 33.40 50.48
N VAL A 521 31.12 32.80 50.45
CA VAL A 521 31.93 32.55 51.64
C VAL A 521 32.29 33.91 52.27
N LYS A 522 31.68 34.23 53.42
CA LYS A 522 32.25 35.13 54.43
C LYS A 522 32.60 34.29 55.66
N VAL A 523 33.86 33.91 55.76
CA VAL A 523 34.49 33.55 57.03
C VAL A 523 35.17 34.82 57.54
N ALA A 524 34.68 35.36 58.65
CA ALA A 524 35.36 36.37 59.44
C ALA A 524 35.54 35.80 60.86
N GLU A 525 36.80 35.48 61.15
CA GLU A 525 37.52 35.68 62.41
C GLU A 525 36.78 35.73 63.78
N THR A 526 37.25 34.81 64.64
CA THR A 526 37.65 34.99 66.05
C THR A 526 36.63 35.06 67.20
N VAL A 527 37.02 34.28 68.22
CA VAL A 527 36.61 34.13 69.65
C VAL A 527 35.45 33.17 69.93
#